data_AF-A0A6A8LTZ6-F1
#
_entry.id   AF-A0A6A8LTZ6-F1
#
_cell.length_a   1.000
_cell.length_b   1.000
_cell.length_c   1.000
_cell.angle_alpha   90.00
_cell.angle_beta   90.00
_cell.angle_gamma   90.00
#
_symmetry.space_group_name_H-M   'P 1'
#
loop_
_entity.id
_entity.type
_entity.pdbx_description
1 polymer ?
#
loop_
_entity_poly.entity_id
_entity_poly.type
_entity_poly.pdbx_seq_one_letter_code
_entity_poly.pdbx_strand_id
1 'polypeptide(L)'
;RTSRWAERGLIAHQNPATQGLFGIVQGAGFEDLRRQSAHDLVGMDFPGYSIGGLSVGESKAEMNRVLDFTTPMLPENKPRY
;
A
#
# COMPACT_ATOMS: atom_id res chain seq x y z
N ARG A 1 6.78 -10.76 3.29
CA ARG A 1 6.46 -10.88 4.75
C ARG A 1 5.23 -10.05 5.10
N THR A 2 5.24 -8.75 4.76
CA THR A 2 4.13 -7.82 4.99
C THR A 2 2.84 -8.20 4.23
N SER A 3 2.90 -8.71 3.00
CA SER A 3 1.70 -9.19 2.28
C SER A 3 0.97 -10.29 3.06
N ARG A 4 1.71 -11.27 3.63
CA ARG A 4 1.12 -12.31 4.49
C ARG A 4 0.49 -11.76 5.77
N TRP A 5 1.00 -10.64 6.29
CA TRP A 5 0.39 -9.97 7.44
C TRP A 5 -0.85 -9.19 7.05
N ALA A 6 -0.85 -8.55 5.87
CA ALA A 6 -2.02 -7.86 5.33
C ALA A 6 -3.17 -8.86 5.13
N GLU A 7 -2.90 -10.01 4.52
CA GLU A 7 -3.89 -11.09 4.36
C GLU A 7 -4.46 -11.57 5.70
N ARG A 8 -3.59 -11.83 6.69
CA ARG A 8 -4.03 -12.22 8.03
C ARG A 8 -4.87 -11.13 8.71
N GLY A 9 -4.52 -9.86 8.52
CA GLY A 9 -5.28 -8.72 9.02
C GLY A 9 -6.65 -8.60 8.36
N LEU A 10 -6.71 -8.84 7.05
CA LEU A 10 -7.96 -8.86 6.29
C LEU A 10 -8.89 -9.99 6.78
N ILE A 11 -8.35 -11.20 6.97
CA ILE A 11 -9.11 -12.35 7.50
C ILE A 11 -9.59 -12.09 8.94
N ALA A 12 -8.77 -11.43 9.75
CA ALA A 12 -9.10 -11.10 11.13
C ALA A 12 -10.10 -9.94 11.28
N HIS A 13 -10.37 -9.18 10.22
CA HIS A 13 -11.24 -8.01 10.26
C HIS A 13 -12.72 -8.40 10.32
N GLN A 14 -13.36 -8.16 11.47
CA GLN A 14 -14.73 -8.62 11.72
C GLN A 14 -15.81 -7.53 11.52
N ASN A 15 -15.44 -6.25 11.37
CA ASN A 15 -16.41 -5.14 11.33
C ASN A 15 -16.28 -4.24 10.06
N PRO A 16 -16.30 -4.80 8.84
CA PRO A 16 -16.09 -4.02 7.61
C PRO A 16 -17.17 -2.95 7.36
N ALA A 17 -18.37 -3.09 7.95
CA ALA A 17 -19.46 -2.12 7.79
C ALA A 17 -19.22 -0.78 8.51
N THR A 18 -18.39 -0.78 9.57
CA THR A 18 -18.15 0.41 10.40
C THR A 18 -16.68 0.81 10.49
N GLN A 19 -15.76 -0.03 9.98
CA GLN A 19 -14.33 0.19 10.05
C GLN A 19 -13.67 -0.09 8.68
N GLY A 20 -12.97 0.90 8.15
CA GLY A 20 -12.13 0.74 6.95
C GLY A 20 -10.77 0.14 7.29
N LEU A 21 -10.38 -0.93 6.60
CA LEU A 21 -9.06 -1.54 6.73
C LEU A 21 -8.21 -1.23 5.49
N PHE A 22 -7.03 -0.63 5.67
CA PHE A 22 -6.19 -0.22 4.54
C PHE A 22 -5.00 -1.18 4.37
N GLY A 23 -4.73 -1.56 3.13
CA GLY A 23 -3.50 -2.28 2.77
C GLY A 23 -2.32 -1.31 2.69
N ILE A 24 -1.14 -1.68 3.18
CA ILE A 24 0.02 -0.77 3.20
C ILE A 24 1.10 -1.25 2.23
N VAL A 25 1.30 -0.51 1.14
CA VAL A 25 2.35 -0.75 0.16
C VAL A 25 3.71 -0.53 0.81
N GLN A 26 4.62 -1.49 0.64
CA GLN A 26 6.00 -1.45 1.14
C GLN A 26 6.98 -1.55 -0.04
N GLY A 27 8.28 -1.37 0.22
CA GLY A 27 9.33 -1.50 -0.80
C GLY A 27 10.39 -0.40 -0.80
N ALA A 28 10.35 0.52 0.19
CA ALA A 28 11.29 1.64 0.31
C ALA A 28 11.38 2.42 -1.02
N GLY A 29 12.60 2.69 -1.52
CA GLY A 29 12.86 3.36 -2.78
C GLY A 29 12.92 2.45 -4.02
N PHE A 30 12.64 1.15 -3.88
CA PHE A 30 12.81 0.15 -4.93
C PHE A 30 11.50 -0.08 -5.69
N GLU A 31 11.50 0.19 -7.00
CA GLU A 31 10.31 0.15 -7.85
C GLU A 31 9.75 -1.26 -8.04
N ASP A 32 10.61 -2.25 -8.23
CA ASP A 32 10.25 -3.65 -8.37
C ASP A 32 9.55 -4.19 -7.11
N LEU A 33 10.07 -3.86 -5.93
CA LEU A 33 9.48 -4.25 -4.65
C LEU A 33 8.14 -3.53 -4.41
N ARG A 34 8.04 -2.25 -4.80
CA ARG A 34 6.80 -1.47 -4.73
C ARG A 34 5.74 -2.05 -5.66
N ARG A 35 6.11 -2.41 -6.88
CA ARG A 35 5.23 -3.08 -7.86
C ARG A 35 4.71 -4.41 -7.31
N GLN A 36 5.59 -5.25 -6.77
CA GLN A 36 5.18 -6.52 -6.17
C GLN A 36 4.23 -6.29 -4.99
N SER A 37 4.57 -5.37 -4.09
CA SER A 37 3.72 -5.07 -2.92
C SER A 37 2.36 -4.50 -3.33
N ALA A 38 2.30 -3.62 -4.33
CA ALA A 38 1.05 -3.07 -4.83
C ALA A 38 0.19 -4.16 -5.48
N HIS A 39 0.78 -4.98 -6.35
CA HIS A 39 0.09 -6.09 -7.00
C HIS A 39 -0.52 -7.08 -5.98
N ASP A 40 0.26 -7.51 -4.98
CA ASP A 40 -0.21 -8.40 -3.92
C ASP A 40 -1.42 -7.82 -3.18
N LEU A 41 -1.36 -6.54 -2.80
CA LEU A 41 -2.41 -5.90 -2.00
C LEU A 41 -3.65 -5.57 -2.82
N VAL A 42 -3.47 -5.17 -4.08
CA VAL A 42 -4.59 -4.92 -4.99
C VAL A 42 -5.36 -6.21 -5.25
N GLY A 43 -4.67 -7.34 -5.38
CA GLY A 43 -5.29 -8.66 -5.47
C GLY A 43 -6.13 -9.07 -4.25
N MET A 44 -5.94 -8.43 -3.09
CA MET A 44 -6.71 -8.65 -1.85
C MET A 44 -7.89 -7.68 -1.68
N ASP A 45 -8.05 -6.70 -2.58
CA ASP A 45 -9.22 -5.81 -2.67
C ASP A 45 -9.57 -4.98 -1.40
N PHE A 46 -8.57 -4.50 -0.64
CA PHE A 46 -8.79 -3.59 0.49
C PHE A 46 -9.65 -2.35 0.12
N PRO A 47 -10.49 -1.81 1.03
CA PRO A 47 -11.27 -0.60 0.78
C PRO A 47 -10.42 0.67 0.58
N GLY A 48 -9.13 0.63 0.92
CA GLY A 48 -8.17 1.71 0.70
C GLY A 48 -6.73 1.22 0.78
N TYR A 49 -5.80 2.03 0.27
CA TYR A 49 -4.37 1.67 0.21
C TYR A 49 -3.50 2.81 0.74
N SER A 50 -2.51 2.48 1.56
CA SER A 50 -1.54 3.43 2.09
C SER A 50 -0.16 3.21 1.49
N ILE A 51 0.65 4.26 1.36
CA ILE A 51 2.04 4.18 0.89
C ILE A 51 2.98 4.29 2.10
N GLY A 52 3.37 3.14 2.64
CA GLY A 52 4.27 3.07 3.81
C GLY A 52 5.75 3.20 3.43
N GLY A 53 6.59 3.48 4.42
CA GLY A 53 8.05 3.52 4.24
C GLY A 53 8.55 4.70 3.40
N LEU A 54 7.78 5.79 3.39
CA LEU A 54 8.17 7.13 2.97
C LEU A 54 8.08 8.08 4.18
N SER A 55 8.70 9.26 4.11
CA SER A 55 8.91 10.20 5.21
C SER A 55 9.77 9.64 6.36
N VAL A 56 10.80 8.85 6.03
CA VAL A 56 11.71 8.21 7.00
C VAL A 56 13.13 8.78 6.98
N GLY A 57 13.36 9.86 6.22
CA GLY A 57 14.63 10.58 6.15
C GLY A 57 15.13 10.82 4.73
N GLU A 58 14.41 10.32 3.72
CA GLU A 58 14.71 10.59 2.31
C GLU A 58 14.41 12.05 1.92
N SER A 59 15.00 12.50 0.82
CA SER A 59 14.70 13.81 0.26
C SER A 59 13.30 13.86 -0.35
N LYS A 60 12.72 15.07 -0.46
CA LYS A 60 11.44 15.28 -1.17
C LYS A 60 11.49 14.77 -2.61
N ALA A 61 12.63 14.89 -3.28
CA ALA A 61 12.80 14.42 -4.66
C ALA A 61 12.73 12.89 -4.72
N GLU A 62 13.37 12.18 -3.80
CA GLU A 62 13.30 10.73 -3.71
C GLU A 62 11.88 10.26 -3.35
N MET A 63 11.24 10.92 -2.38
CA MET A 63 9.85 10.63 -2.01
C MET A 63 8.93 10.76 -3.23
N ASN A 64 9.01 11.89 -3.95
CA ASN A 64 8.19 12.14 -5.14
C ASN A 64 8.46 11.11 -6.24
N ARG A 65 9.73 10.77 -6.50
CA ARG A 65 10.10 9.73 -7.47
C ARG A 65 9.43 8.39 -7.13
N VAL A 66 9.36 8.03 -5.84
CA VAL A 66 8.68 6.79 -5.40
C VAL A 66 7.17 6.89 -5.62
N LEU A 67 6.56 8.03 -5.32
CA LEU A 67 5.14 8.26 -5.54
C LEU A 67 4.77 8.19 -7.02
N ASP A 68 5.61 8.72 -7.92
CA ASP A 68 5.37 8.75 -9.36
C ASP A 68 5.15 7.35 -9.94
N PHE A 69 5.96 6.36 -9.54
CA PHE A 69 5.78 4.99 -10.01
C PHE A 69 4.83 4.17 -9.13
N THR A 70 4.64 4.50 -7.84
CA THR A 70 3.79 3.68 -6.94
C THR A 70 2.31 4.01 -7.08
N THR A 71 1.94 5.29 -7.16
CA THR A 71 0.54 5.71 -7.17
C THR A 71 -0.28 5.22 -8.37
N PRO A 72 0.26 5.09 -9.61
CA PRO A 72 -0.49 4.56 -10.74
C PRO A 72 -0.79 3.05 -10.63
N MET A 73 -0.11 2.33 -9.74
CA MET A 73 -0.34 0.90 -9.51
C MET A 73 -1.56 0.64 -8.61
N LEU A 74 -2.11 1.67 -7.99
CA LEU A 74 -3.23 1.57 -7.05
C LEU A 74 -4.55 1.96 -7.72
N PRO A 75 -5.69 1.35 -7.34
CA PRO A 75 -6.99 1.71 -7.90
C PRO A 75 -7.31 3.20 -7.72
N GLU A 76 -7.81 3.85 -8.76
CA GLU A 76 -8.19 5.28 -8.73
C GLU A 76 -9.49 5.52 -7.97
N ASN A 77 -10.37 4.53 -7.93
CA ASN A 77 -11.65 4.57 -7.24
C ASN A 77 -11.57 4.27 -5.74
N LYS A 78 -10.35 4.11 -5.18
CA LYS A 78 -10.12 3.83 -3.77
C LYS A 78 -9.20 4.89 -3.15
N PRO A 79 -9.44 5.29 -1.89
CA PRO A 79 -8.59 6.26 -1.20
C PRO A 79 -7.14 5.78 -1.13
N ARG A 80 -6.23 6.74 -1.34
CA ARG A 80 -4.78 6.58 -1.26
C ARG A 80 -4.27 7.43 -0.09
N TYR A 81 -3.66 6.80 0.91
CA TYR A 81 -3.10 7.46 2.10
C TYR A 81 -1.58 7.54 2.04
#